data_AF-A0A099Z3Y4-F1
#
_entry.id   AF-A0A099Z3Y4-F1
#
_cell.length_a   1.000
_cell.length_b   1.000
_cell.length_c   1.000
_cell.angle_alpha   90.00
_cell.angle_beta   90.00
_cell.angle_gamma   90.00
#
_symmetry.space_group_name_H-M   'P 1'
#
loop_
_entity.id
_entity.type
_entity.pdbx_description
1 polymer ?
#
loop_
_entity_poly.entity_id
_entity_poly.type
_entity_poly.pdbx_seq_one_letter_code
_entity_poly.pdbx_strand_id
1 'polypeptide(L)'
;FCQAQQKEIIMNMLHELYNYLSIQAGNFECGNPENLKSKCIWISEARDHVMNVTASSHKKFEAALEWILKSSKDLGIRLRGRDPSEAVEAVQELVCLESAHPQMGLGCRFRRAVVTAIMNLFLFFWGLLTLWGILIFFKYRWRKMAEEEQAMYEMVKKIIAVVQDHYKEWERNMERYPYVGILHVRDGLIPPQSRKKMKRVWDRAVDFLASNESRIQTESHRVAGEDMLVWRWTQPSYLSDSEH
;
A
#
# COMPACT_ATOMS: atom_id res chain seq x y z
N PHE A 1 44.49 -11.46 -53.44
CA PHE A 1 45.14 -11.12 -52.16
C PHE A 1 44.77 -9.74 -51.62
N CYS A 2 44.82 -8.65 -52.41
CA CYS A 2 44.51 -7.29 -51.90
C CYS A 2 43.07 -7.08 -51.37
N GLN A 3 42.04 -7.66 -52.00
CA GLN A 3 40.65 -7.46 -51.58
C GLN A 3 40.32 -8.10 -50.21
N ALA A 4 40.93 -9.25 -49.89
CA ALA A 4 40.70 -9.94 -48.63
C ALA A 4 41.28 -9.13 -47.45
N GLN A 5 42.50 -8.62 -47.62
CA GLN A 5 43.18 -7.81 -46.61
C GLN A 5 42.47 -6.46 -46.38
N GLN A 6 41.90 -5.86 -47.43
CA GLN A 6 41.12 -4.63 -47.30
C GLN A 6 39.79 -4.87 -46.56
N LYS A 7 39.13 -6.01 -46.82
CA LYS A 7 37.91 -6.40 -46.10
C LYS A 7 38.19 -6.65 -44.61
N GLU A 8 39.31 -7.29 -44.30
CA GLU A 8 39.73 -7.54 -42.91
C GLU A 8 39.93 -6.23 -42.12
N ILE A 9 40.60 -5.24 -42.72
CA ILE A 9 40.82 -3.92 -42.10
C ILE A 9 39.49 -3.20 -41.82
N ILE A 10 38.54 -3.25 -42.77
CA ILE A 10 37.21 -2.63 -42.60
C ILE A 10 36.42 -3.34 -41.49
N MET A 11 36.44 -4.68 -41.47
CA MET A 11 35.74 -5.45 -40.44
C MET A 11 36.33 -5.22 -39.04
N ASN A 12 37.65 -5.12 -38.91
CA ASN A 12 38.29 -4.79 -37.64
C ASN A 12 37.88 -3.40 -37.13
N MET A 13 37.84 -2.41 -38.04
CA MET A 13 37.39 -1.06 -37.71
C MET A 13 35.92 -1.02 -37.25
N LEU A 14 35.04 -1.74 -37.95
CA LEU A 14 33.64 -1.85 -37.58
C LEU A 14 33.45 -2.55 -36.24
N HIS A 15 34.25 -3.58 -35.97
CA HIS A 15 34.23 -4.29 -34.69
C HIS A 15 34.65 -3.37 -33.53
N GLU A 16 35.72 -2.60 -33.71
CA GLU A 16 36.19 -1.65 -32.70
C GLU A 16 35.17 -0.51 -32.47
N LEU A 17 34.59 0.02 -33.54
CA LEU A 17 33.52 1.01 -33.47
C LEU A 17 32.32 0.45 -32.69
N TYR A 18 31.87 -0.76 -33.03
CA TYR A 18 30.76 -1.42 -32.34
C TYR A 18 31.06 -1.61 -30.84
N ASN A 19 32.25 -2.12 -30.50
CA ASN A 19 32.64 -2.35 -29.11
C ASN A 19 32.64 -1.04 -28.32
N TYR A 20 33.27 0.01 -28.84
CA TYR A 20 33.31 1.32 -28.19
C TYR A 20 31.90 1.89 -27.94
N LEU A 21 31.04 1.90 -28.97
CA LEU A 21 29.67 2.40 -28.84
C LEU A 21 28.83 1.54 -27.86
N SER A 22 29.03 0.23 -27.85
CA SER A 22 28.30 -0.69 -26.97
C SER A 22 28.66 -0.52 -25.50
N ILE A 23 29.95 -0.29 -25.19
CA ILE A 23 30.44 -0.03 -23.83
C ILE A 23 29.92 1.31 -23.34
N GLN A 24 30.00 2.36 -24.16
CA GLN A 24 29.52 3.68 -23.79
C GLN A 24 28.01 3.71 -23.54
N ALA A 25 27.24 3.05 -24.41
CA ALA A 25 25.80 2.88 -24.19
C ALA A 25 25.49 2.09 -22.90
N GLY A 26 26.28 1.06 -22.59
CA GLY A 26 26.18 0.30 -21.34
C GLY A 26 26.51 1.13 -20.10
N ASN A 27 27.57 1.93 -20.14
CA ASN A 27 27.97 2.84 -19.07
C ASN A 27 26.90 3.89 -18.79
N PHE A 28 26.29 4.46 -19.84
CA PHE A 28 25.18 5.39 -19.72
C PHE A 28 23.98 4.77 -18.98
N GLU A 29 23.57 3.56 -19.35
CA GLU A 29 22.46 2.84 -18.68
C GLU A 29 22.79 2.44 -17.23
N CYS A 30 24.08 2.37 -16.89
CA CYS A 30 24.58 1.99 -15.57
C CYS A 30 24.73 3.16 -14.57
N GLY A 31 24.27 4.36 -14.94
CA GLY A 31 24.33 5.55 -14.09
C GLY A 31 25.34 6.60 -14.56
N ASN A 32 25.82 6.49 -15.80
CA ASN A 32 26.58 7.52 -16.51
C ASN A 32 27.87 7.99 -15.79
N PRO A 33 28.85 7.11 -15.55
CA PRO A 33 30.10 7.47 -14.87
C PRO A 33 30.92 8.53 -15.61
N GLU A 34 30.73 8.64 -16.93
CA GLU A 34 31.48 9.55 -17.81
C GLU A 34 30.70 10.85 -18.13
N ASN A 35 29.56 11.11 -17.48
CA ASN A 35 28.72 12.31 -17.68
C ASN A 35 28.34 12.57 -19.16
N LEU A 36 28.10 11.52 -19.94
CA LEU A 36 27.57 11.65 -21.30
C LEU A 36 26.23 12.39 -21.24
N LYS A 37 26.06 13.42 -22.08
CA LYS A 37 24.81 14.19 -22.16
C LYS A 37 23.67 13.38 -22.77
N SER A 38 24.00 12.38 -23.60
CA SER A 38 23.04 11.54 -24.31
C SER A 38 23.67 10.20 -24.69
N LYS A 39 22.82 9.20 -24.99
CA LYS A 39 23.21 7.90 -25.56
C LYS A 39 23.86 8.04 -26.97
N CYS A 40 23.63 9.17 -27.62
CA CYS A 40 24.23 9.55 -28.90
C CYS A 40 25.67 10.06 -28.71
N ILE A 41 26.62 9.42 -29.40
CA ILE A 41 28.04 9.80 -29.41
C ILE A 41 28.32 10.55 -30.71
N TRP A 42 29.06 11.67 -30.62
CA TRP A 42 29.39 12.47 -31.79
C TRP A 42 30.33 11.72 -32.73
N ILE A 43 30.12 11.87 -34.03
CA ILE A 43 30.93 11.14 -35.04
C ILE A 43 32.40 11.53 -34.98
N SER A 44 32.71 12.79 -34.65
CA SER A 44 34.09 13.22 -34.45
C SER A 44 34.77 12.43 -33.33
N GLU A 45 34.09 12.27 -32.20
CA GLU A 45 34.61 11.55 -31.03
C GLU A 45 34.80 10.05 -31.31
N ALA A 46 33.79 9.42 -31.90
CA ALA A 46 33.87 8.01 -32.30
C ALA A 46 34.96 7.76 -33.35
N ARG A 47 35.11 8.68 -34.32
CA ARG A 47 36.14 8.62 -35.35
C ARG A 47 37.53 8.71 -34.73
N ASP A 48 37.76 9.70 -33.87
CA ASP A 48 39.07 9.93 -33.26
C ASP A 48 39.50 8.72 -32.42
N HIS A 49 38.58 8.10 -31.67
CA HIS A 49 38.84 6.88 -30.91
C HIS A 49 39.23 5.70 -31.83
N VAL A 50 38.41 5.40 -32.84
CA VAL A 50 38.62 4.25 -33.74
C VAL A 50 39.88 4.42 -34.60
N MET A 51 40.18 5.64 -35.03
CA MET A 51 41.40 5.96 -35.78
C MET A 51 42.64 5.80 -34.93
N ASN A 52 42.61 6.21 -33.66
CA ASN A 52 43.73 6.04 -32.73
C ASN A 52 44.03 4.57 -32.46
N VAL A 53 43.00 3.72 -32.30
CA VAL A 53 43.18 2.29 -32.00
C VAL A 53 43.58 1.48 -33.24
N THR A 54 42.97 1.77 -34.40
CA THR A 54 43.15 0.97 -35.63
C THR A 54 44.27 1.50 -36.53
N ALA A 55 44.90 2.64 -36.18
CA ALA A 55 45.89 3.36 -37.01
C ALA A 55 45.42 3.56 -38.47
N SER A 56 44.14 3.88 -38.64
CA SER A 56 43.45 3.90 -39.92
C SER A 56 43.26 5.33 -40.46
N SER A 57 43.04 5.46 -41.77
CA SER A 57 42.83 6.77 -42.40
C SER A 57 41.36 7.17 -42.41
N HIS A 58 41.13 8.48 -42.38
CA HIS A 58 39.79 9.09 -42.43
C HIS A 58 38.94 8.56 -43.60
N LYS A 59 39.53 8.43 -44.80
CA LYS A 59 38.87 7.86 -45.99
C LYS A 59 38.37 6.42 -45.80
N LYS A 60 39.07 5.61 -45.01
CA LYS A 60 38.66 4.22 -44.72
C LYS A 60 37.48 4.18 -43.74
N PHE A 61 37.42 5.13 -42.82
CA PHE A 61 36.31 5.27 -41.89
C PHE A 61 35.04 5.73 -42.60
N GLU A 62 35.13 6.72 -43.50
CA GLU A 62 33.98 7.13 -44.32
C GLU A 62 33.49 5.99 -45.22
N ALA A 63 34.39 5.26 -45.87
CA ALA A 63 34.02 4.07 -46.66
C ALA A 63 33.36 2.97 -45.81
N ALA A 64 33.74 2.83 -44.54
CA ALA A 64 33.08 1.91 -43.62
C ALA A 64 31.67 2.38 -43.26
N LEU A 65 31.46 3.68 -43.02
CA LEU A 65 30.13 4.25 -42.77
C LEU A 65 29.21 4.17 -43.99
N GLU A 66 29.73 4.44 -45.19
CA GLU A 66 29.00 4.25 -46.45
C GLU A 66 28.58 2.78 -46.64
N TRP A 67 29.46 1.85 -46.26
CA TRP A 67 29.13 0.43 -46.29
C TRP A 67 28.01 0.06 -45.31
N ILE A 68 27.97 0.66 -44.11
CA ILE A 68 26.86 0.49 -43.16
C ILE A 68 25.57 1.03 -43.76
N LEU A 69 25.57 2.26 -44.30
CA LEU A 69 24.39 2.89 -44.91
C LEU A 69 23.82 2.05 -46.05
N LYS A 70 24.68 1.47 -46.89
CA LYS A 70 24.28 0.61 -48.01
C LYS A 70 23.90 -0.81 -47.59
N SER A 71 24.33 -1.25 -46.41
CA SER A 71 24.08 -2.60 -45.91
C SER A 71 22.70 -2.67 -45.24
N SER A 72 21.80 -3.49 -45.78
CA SER A 72 20.47 -3.73 -45.21
C SER A 72 20.47 -4.61 -43.95
N LYS A 73 21.63 -4.88 -43.36
CA LYS A 73 21.78 -5.73 -42.18
C LYS A 73 21.94 -4.89 -40.93
N ASP A 74 21.24 -5.29 -39.86
CA ASP A 74 21.45 -4.71 -38.54
C ASP A 74 22.84 -5.09 -38.03
N LEU A 75 23.76 -4.12 -38.07
CA LEU A 75 25.13 -4.25 -37.56
C LEU A 75 25.23 -3.82 -36.09
N GLY A 76 24.09 -3.51 -35.44
CA GLY A 76 24.05 -3.03 -34.07
C GLY A 76 24.53 -1.60 -33.87
N ILE A 77 24.77 -0.86 -34.96
CA ILE A 77 25.14 0.56 -34.99
C ILE A 77 24.00 1.33 -35.66
N ARG A 78 23.38 2.24 -34.93
CA ARG A 78 22.37 3.17 -35.43
C ARG A 78 23.03 4.49 -35.81
N LEU A 79 22.79 4.90 -37.04
CA LEU A 79 23.24 6.14 -37.63
C LEU A 79 22.12 7.18 -37.49
N ARG A 80 22.39 8.33 -36.87
CA ARG A 80 21.38 9.37 -36.66
C ARG A 80 21.82 10.68 -37.29
N GLY A 81 20.95 11.23 -38.14
CA GLY A 81 21.15 12.49 -38.83
C GLY A 81 20.81 13.70 -37.96
N ARG A 82 20.79 14.88 -38.59
CA ARG A 82 20.38 16.14 -37.96
C ARG A 82 18.91 16.12 -37.53
N ASP A 83 18.06 15.49 -38.34
CA ASP A 83 16.65 15.29 -38.05
C ASP A 83 16.41 13.81 -37.69
N PRO A 84 15.87 13.50 -36.49
CA PRO A 84 15.71 12.14 -36.00
C PRO A 84 14.61 11.33 -36.71
N SER A 85 13.83 11.96 -37.59
CA SER A 85 12.69 11.35 -38.29
C SER A 85 12.99 10.97 -39.74
N GLU A 86 14.10 11.43 -40.30
CA GLU A 86 14.46 11.19 -41.70
C GLU A 86 15.58 10.13 -41.80
N ALA A 87 15.49 9.26 -42.80
CA ALA A 87 16.51 8.26 -43.05
C ALA A 87 17.74 8.93 -43.65
N VAL A 88 18.92 8.66 -43.11
CA VAL A 88 20.15 9.31 -43.56
C VAL A 88 20.57 8.76 -44.92
N GLU A 89 20.65 9.62 -45.94
CA GLU A 89 21.03 9.22 -47.30
C GLU A 89 22.54 9.41 -47.56
N ALA A 90 23.19 10.31 -46.83
CA ALA A 90 24.62 10.62 -47.00
C ALA A 90 25.41 10.68 -45.68
N VAL A 91 26.70 10.29 -45.74
CA VAL A 91 27.60 10.33 -44.57
C VAL A 91 27.77 11.74 -43.99
N GLN A 92 27.61 12.79 -44.80
CA GLN A 92 27.74 14.18 -44.35
C GLN A 92 26.57 14.67 -43.48
N GLU A 93 25.41 14.01 -43.55
CA GLU A 93 24.22 14.35 -42.76
C GLU A 93 24.22 13.69 -41.38
N LEU A 94 25.13 12.74 -41.16
CA LEU A 94 25.28 12.03 -39.90
C LEU A 94 25.78 12.98 -38.81
N VAL A 95 25.10 12.99 -37.67
CA VAL A 95 25.45 13.80 -36.50
C VAL A 95 25.99 12.93 -35.38
N CYS A 96 25.34 11.79 -35.14
CA CYS A 96 25.72 10.90 -34.05
C CYS A 96 25.54 9.42 -34.38
N LEU A 97 26.30 8.62 -33.63
CA LEU A 97 26.30 7.17 -33.65
C LEU A 97 25.73 6.65 -32.33
N GLU A 98 24.86 5.64 -32.42
CA GLU A 98 24.21 5.03 -31.27
C GLU A 98 24.38 3.51 -31.35
N SER A 99 24.68 2.84 -30.23
CA SER A 99 24.65 1.37 -30.21
C SER A 99 23.21 0.88 -30.04
N ALA A 100 22.81 -0.12 -30.83
CA ALA A 100 21.55 -0.84 -30.65
C ALA A 100 21.61 -1.78 -29.45
N HIS A 101 22.80 -2.30 -29.12
CA HIS A 101 23.02 -3.31 -28.09
C HIS A 101 24.04 -2.82 -27.04
N PRO A 102 23.57 -2.26 -25.91
CA PRO A 102 24.45 -1.82 -24.83
C PRO A 102 25.10 -3.02 -24.12
N GLN A 103 26.42 -2.98 -23.94
CA GLN A 103 27.14 -3.96 -23.15
C GLN A 103 27.35 -3.43 -21.73
N MET A 104 26.59 -3.95 -20.78
CA MET A 104 26.70 -3.56 -19.37
C MET A 104 27.86 -4.31 -18.69
N GLY A 105 28.75 -3.58 -18.04
CA GLY A 105 29.83 -4.14 -17.22
C GLY A 105 29.31 -4.99 -16.05
N LEU A 106 30.09 -5.98 -15.62
CA LEU A 106 29.73 -6.93 -14.56
C LEU A 106 29.37 -6.25 -13.22
N GLY A 107 30.09 -5.20 -12.85
CA GLY A 107 29.83 -4.45 -11.61
C GLY A 107 28.46 -3.77 -11.58
N CYS A 108 28.02 -3.22 -12.72
CA CYS A 108 26.69 -2.62 -12.84
C CYS A 108 25.57 -3.66 -12.76
N ARG A 109 25.76 -4.81 -13.44
CA ARG A 109 24.79 -5.92 -13.37
C ARG A 109 24.66 -6.45 -11.94
N PHE A 110 25.79 -6.60 -11.23
CA PHE A 110 25.79 -7.03 -9.84
C PHE A 110 25.14 -5.99 -8.92
N ARG A 111 25.51 -4.71 -9.03
CA ARG A 111 24.88 -3.62 -8.26
C ARG A 111 23.36 -3.60 -8.43
N ARG A 112 22.88 -3.69 -9.67
CA ARG A 112 21.44 -3.68 -9.98
C ARG A 112 20.73 -4.92 -9.41
N ALA A 113 21.34 -6.10 -9.54
CA ALA A 113 20.82 -7.32 -8.96
C ALA A 113 20.73 -7.24 -7.44
N VAL A 114 21.79 -6.77 -6.76
CA VAL A 114 21.85 -6.61 -5.30
C VAL A 114 20.82 -5.59 -4.82
N VAL A 115 20.71 -4.43 -5.47
CA VAL A 115 19.70 -3.42 -5.10
C VAL A 115 18.29 -3.97 -5.26
N THR A 116 18.01 -4.68 -6.35
CA THR A 116 16.70 -5.30 -6.57
C THR A 116 16.39 -6.36 -5.52
N ALA A 117 17.36 -7.21 -5.18
CA ALA A 117 17.21 -8.24 -4.15
C ALA A 117 16.94 -7.62 -2.77
N ILE A 118 17.68 -6.56 -2.41
CA ILE A 118 17.50 -5.84 -1.15
C ILE A 118 16.12 -5.18 -1.09
N MET A 119 15.70 -4.49 -2.16
CA MET A 119 14.38 -3.85 -2.20
C MET A 119 13.24 -4.87 -2.07
N ASN A 120 13.33 -6.00 -2.77
CA ASN A 120 12.34 -7.07 -2.66
C ASN A 120 12.30 -7.68 -1.25
N LEU A 121 13.46 -7.85 -0.62
CA LEU A 121 13.54 -8.33 0.78
C LEU A 121 12.87 -7.35 1.73
N PHE A 122 13.14 -6.05 1.60
CA PHE A 122 12.47 -5.04 2.41
C PHE A 122 10.96 -5.04 2.18
N LEU A 123 10.49 -5.08 0.93
CA LEU A 123 9.06 -5.15 0.63
C LEU A 123 8.38 -6.36 1.28
N PHE A 124 9.04 -7.51 1.28
CA PHE A 124 8.53 -8.71 1.94
C PHE A 124 8.40 -8.53 3.47
N PHE A 125 9.45 -8.00 4.13
CA PHE A 125 9.41 -7.74 5.57
C PHE A 125 8.36 -6.69 5.94
N TRP A 126 8.23 -5.61 5.17
CA TRP A 126 7.17 -4.61 5.38
C TRP A 126 5.78 -5.22 5.24
N GLY A 127 5.58 -6.12 4.27
CA GLY A 127 4.34 -6.89 4.12
C GLY A 127 4.02 -7.76 5.34
N LEU A 128 5.00 -8.48 5.87
CA LEU A 128 4.81 -9.29 7.08
C LEU A 128 4.50 -8.44 8.32
N LEU A 129 5.24 -7.35 8.54
CA LEU A 129 5.03 -6.45 9.67
C LEU A 129 3.63 -5.83 9.65
N THR A 130 3.19 -5.36 8.48
CA THR A 130 1.86 -4.77 8.31
C THR A 130 0.75 -5.80 8.52
N LEU A 131 0.89 -7.01 7.95
CA LEU A 131 -0.04 -8.11 8.19
C LEU A 131 -0.13 -8.46 9.68
N TRP A 132 1.00 -8.55 10.36
CA TRP A 132 1.05 -8.86 11.80
C TRP A 132 0.38 -7.76 12.65
N GLY A 133 0.64 -6.49 12.33
CA GLY A 133 -0.02 -5.35 12.96
C GLY A 133 -1.55 -5.38 12.77
N ILE A 134 -2.01 -5.72 11.57
CA ILE A 134 -3.44 -5.87 11.26
C ILE A 134 -4.07 -6.98 12.10
N LEU A 135 -3.42 -8.14 12.24
CA LEU A 135 -3.94 -9.26 13.04
C LEU A 135 -4.09 -8.88 14.52
N ILE A 136 -3.09 -8.18 15.09
CA ILE A 136 -3.16 -7.70 16.47
C ILE A 136 -4.29 -6.68 16.62
N PHE A 137 -4.44 -5.77 15.67
CA PHE A 137 -5.51 -4.77 15.69
C PHE A 137 -6.90 -5.42 15.66
N PHE A 138 -7.12 -6.40 14.77
CA PHE A 138 -8.39 -7.12 14.72
C PHE A 138 -8.64 -7.91 16.01
N LYS A 139 -7.64 -8.60 16.55
CA LYS A 139 -7.76 -9.31 17.83
C LYS A 139 -8.10 -8.36 18.98
N TYR A 140 -7.47 -7.19 19.01
CA TYR A 140 -7.76 -6.16 20.01
C TYR A 140 -9.19 -5.63 19.87
N ARG A 141 -9.62 -5.29 18.65
CA ARG A 141 -10.98 -4.84 18.38
C ARG A 141 -12.02 -5.89 18.75
N TRP A 142 -11.79 -7.15 18.41
CA TRP A 142 -12.67 -8.25 18.75
C TRP A 142 -12.83 -8.39 20.26
N ARG A 143 -11.71 -8.42 21.00
CA ARG A 143 -11.74 -8.47 22.47
C ARG A 143 -12.48 -7.28 23.06
N LYS A 144 -12.25 -6.08 22.53
CA LYS A 144 -12.90 -4.85 22.98
C LYS A 144 -14.41 -4.90 22.79
N MET A 145 -14.88 -5.42 21.65
CA MET A 145 -16.31 -5.60 21.40
C MET A 145 -16.93 -6.61 22.37
N ALA A 146 -16.26 -7.73 22.61
CA ALA A 146 -16.73 -8.74 23.57
C ALA A 146 -16.81 -8.20 25.00
N GLU A 147 -15.82 -7.40 25.45
CA GLU A 147 -15.87 -6.72 26.75
C GLU A 147 -17.04 -5.73 26.85
N GLU A 148 -17.31 -4.95 25.79
CA GLU A 148 -18.42 -4.00 25.77
C GLU A 148 -19.78 -4.71 25.82
N GLU A 149 -19.94 -5.83 25.10
CA GLU A 149 -21.17 -6.64 25.13
C GLU A 149 -21.38 -7.30 26.50
N GLN A 150 -20.34 -7.89 27.08
CA GLN A 150 -20.44 -8.48 28.41
C GLN A 150 -20.79 -7.43 29.47
N ALA A 151 -20.18 -6.24 29.41
CA ALA A 151 -20.50 -5.14 30.31
C ALA A 151 -21.96 -4.66 30.15
N MET A 152 -22.48 -4.63 28.92
CA MET A 152 -23.88 -4.32 28.64
C MET A 152 -24.81 -5.37 29.26
N TYR A 153 -24.58 -6.66 29.03
CA TYR A 153 -25.42 -7.72 29.61
C TYR A 153 -25.38 -7.74 31.15
N GLU A 154 -24.21 -7.52 31.75
CA GLU A 154 -24.09 -7.38 33.21
C GLU A 154 -24.86 -6.16 33.73
N MET A 155 -24.85 -5.04 33.01
CA MET A 155 -25.65 -3.86 33.36
C MET A 155 -27.15 -4.16 33.28
N VAL A 156 -27.60 -4.82 32.20
CA VAL A 156 -29.00 -5.23 32.01
C VAL A 156 -29.47 -6.14 33.15
N LYS A 157 -28.68 -7.16 33.52
CA LYS A 157 -29.00 -8.04 34.66
C LYS A 157 -29.17 -7.28 35.97
N LYS A 158 -28.28 -6.32 36.24
CA LYS A 158 -28.36 -5.47 37.45
C LYS A 158 -29.61 -4.60 37.45
N ILE A 159 -29.98 -4.02 36.30
CA ILE A 159 -31.23 -3.25 36.17
C ILE A 159 -32.43 -4.15 36.45
N ILE A 160 -32.49 -5.32 35.82
CA ILE A 160 -33.57 -6.30 36.01
C ILE A 160 -33.70 -6.68 37.48
N ALA A 161 -32.59 -6.96 38.16
CA ALA A 161 -32.60 -7.30 39.58
C ALA A 161 -33.20 -6.20 40.45
N VAL A 162 -32.81 -4.93 40.24
CA VAL A 162 -33.35 -3.78 40.99
C VAL A 162 -34.85 -3.61 40.74
N VAL A 163 -35.29 -3.67 39.48
CA VAL A 163 -36.71 -3.50 39.14
C VAL A 163 -37.56 -4.67 39.69
N GLN A 164 -37.03 -5.89 39.64
CA GLN A 164 -37.71 -7.07 40.17
C GLN A 164 -37.78 -7.05 41.71
N ASP A 165 -36.74 -6.59 42.39
CA ASP A 165 -36.72 -6.48 43.85
C ASP A 165 -37.74 -5.44 44.34
N HIS A 166 -37.74 -4.24 43.72
CA HIS A 166 -38.76 -3.21 43.93
C HIS A 166 -40.18 -3.75 43.74
N TYR A 167 -40.41 -4.51 42.66
CA TYR A 167 -41.72 -5.13 42.43
C TYR A 167 -42.14 -6.09 43.57
N LYS A 168 -41.20 -6.89 44.11
CA LYS A 168 -41.46 -7.77 45.26
C LYS A 168 -41.73 -7.00 46.54
N GLU A 169 -41.04 -5.88 46.76
CA GLU A 169 -41.27 -5.01 47.92
C GLU A 169 -42.64 -4.34 47.85
N TRP A 170 -43.06 -3.90 46.67
CA TRP A 170 -44.42 -3.45 46.40
C TRP A 170 -45.47 -4.54 46.65
N GLU A 171 -45.26 -5.77 46.17
CA GLU A 171 -46.18 -6.90 46.38
C GLU A 171 -46.36 -7.22 47.88
N ARG A 172 -45.31 -7.00 48.68
CA ARG A 172 -45.33 -7.13 50.15
C ARG A 172 -45.93 -5.92 50.88
N ASN A 173 -46.50 -4.96 50.14
CA ASN A 173 -47.05 -3.68 50.64
C ASN A 173 -46.03 -2.79 51.37
N MET A 174 -44.72 -2.95 51.11
CA MET A 174 -43.68 -2.07 51.68
C MET A 174 -43.56 -0.76 50.89
N GLU A 175 -43.93 -0.79 49.61
CA GLU A 175 -43.85 0.36 48.72
C GLU A 175 -45.21 0.80 48.17
N ARG A 176 -45.28 2.08 47.82
CA ARG A 176 -46.53 2.75 47.41
C ARG A 176 -46.92 2.45 45.95
N TYR A 177 -45.94 2.25 45.06
CA TYR A 177 -46.16 2.22 43.61
C TYR A 177 -45.39 1.07 42.93
N PRO A 178 -45.97 0.45 41.88
CA PRO A 178 -45.38 -0.68 41.16
C PRO A 178 -44.36 -0.29 40.06
N TYR A 179 -43.77 0.91 40.14
CA TYR A 179 -42.86 1.44 39.12
C TYR A 179 -41.67 2.18 39.74
N VAL A 180 -40.54 2.20 39.01
CA VAL A 180 -39.27 2.82 39.46
C VAL A 180 -38.77 3.83 38.44
N GLY A 181 -38.31 5.00 38.88
CA GLY A 181 -37.70 5.99 37.98
C GLY A 181 -36.36 5.52 37.40
N ILE A 182 -36.17 5.64 36.08
CA ILE A 182 -34.93 5.24 35.39
C ILE A 182 -33.71 5.97 35.97
N LEU A 183 -33.87 7.26 36.28
CA LEU A 183 -32.80 8.07 36.88
C LEU A 183 -32.42 7.57 38.28
N HIS A 184 -33.39 7.10 39.06
CA HIS A 184 -33.14 6.56 40.40
C HIS A 184 -32.33 5.25 40.32
N VAL A 185 -32.73 4.34 39.44
CA VAL A 185 -32.00 3.08 39.22
C VAL A 185 -30.58 3.34 38.73
N ARG A 186 -30.39 4.27 37.78
CA ARG A 186 -29.05 4.65 37.30
C ARG A 186 -28.17 5.15 38.44
N ASP A 187 -28.71 6.01 39.27
CA ASP A 187 -27.98 6.68 40.33
C ASP A 187 -27.67 5.71 41.49
N GLY A 188 -28.49 4.67 41.70
CA GLY A 188 -28.20 3.54 42.59
C GLY A 188 -27.16 2.56 42.05
N LEU A 189 -27.15 2.29 40.74
CA LEU A 189 -26.22 1.33 40.11
C LEU A 189 -24.86 1.93 39.73
N ILE A 190 -24.80 3.23 39.43
CA ILE A 190 -23.61 3.90 38.89
C ILE A 190 -23.20 5.06 39.81
N PRO A 191 -22.08 4.92 40.55
CA PRO A 191 -21.58 6.01 41.38
C PRO A 191 -21.17 7.22 40.53
N PRO A 192 -21.23 8.45 41.08
CA PRO A 192 -21.01 9.68 40.33
C PRO A 192 -19.65 9.72 39.60
N GLN A 193 -18.62 9.10 40.17
CA GLN A 193 -17.26 9.05 39.59
C GLN A 193 -17.18 8.26 38.28
N SER A 194 -17.99 7.21 38.11
CA SER A 194 -17.93 6.33 36.94
C SER A 194 -18.99 6.66 35.87
N ARG A 195 -19.87 7.65 36.10
CA ARG A 195 -20.96 8.03 35.18
C ARG A 195 -20.47 8.32 33.76
N LYS A 196 -19.38 9.08 33.59
CA LYS A 196 -18.86 9.40 32.25
C LYS A 196 -18.40 8.16 31.48
N LYS A 197 -17.74 7.22 32.16
CA LYS A 197 -17.22 5.98 31.55
C LYS A 197 -18.35 5.00 31.22
N MET A 198 -19.33 4.87 32.13
CA MET A 198 -20.42 3.91 32.00
C MET A 198 -21.59 4.42 31.17
N LYS A 199 -21.67 5.73 30.86
CA LYS A 199 -22.75 6.34 30.08
C LYS A 199 -23.07 5.57 28.80
N ARG A 200 -22.05 5.21 28.01
CA ARG A 200 -22.25 4.47 26.75
C ARG A 200 -22.80 3.07 26.96
N VAL A 201 -22.38 2.38 28.03
CA VAL A 201 -22.88 1.05 28.40
C VAL A 201 -24.32 1.15 28.91
N TRP A 202 -24.60 2.16 29.74
CA TRP A 202 -25.94 2.45 30.25
C TRP A 202 -26.93 2.74 29.13
N ASP A 203 -26.63 3.71 28.26
CA ASP A 203 -27.52 4.12 27.17
C ASP A 203 -27.84 2.90 26.27
N ARG A 204 -26.82 2.09 25.91
CA ARG A 204 -27.01 0.85 25.14
C ARG A 204 -27.81 -0.23 25.88
N ALA A 205 -27.64 -0.35 27.20
CA ALA A 205 -28.40 -1.29 28.01
C ALA A 205 -29.89 -0.90 28.11
N VAL A 206 -30.20 0.40 28.24
CA VAL A 206 -31.57 0.92 28.22
C VAL A 206 -32.22 0.68 26.86
N ASP A 207 -31.51 0.93 25.76
CA ASP A 207 -32.01 0.65 24.42
C ASP A 207 -32.27 -0.86 24.20
N PHE A 208 -31.37 -1.72 24.71
CA PHE A 208 -31.55 -3.18 24.66
C PHE A 208 -32.77 -3.64 25.46
N LEU A 209 -32.97 -3.08 26.66
CA LEU A 209 -34.15 -3.38 27.48
C LEU A 209 -35.44 -2.97 26.76
N ALA A 210 -35.49 -1.77 26.20
CA ALA A 210 -36.68 -1.26 25.51
C ALA A 210 -37.03 -2.05 24.24
N SER A 211 -36.03 -2.61 23.55
CA SER A 211 -36.22 -3.33 22.27
C SER A 211 -36.36 -4.84 22.40
N ASN A 212 -35.73 -5.45 23.41
CA ASN A 212 -35.54 -6.90 23.44
C ASN A 212 -35.97 -7.57 24.77
N GLU A 213 -36.25 -6.82 25.83
CA GLU A 213 -36.69 -7.36 27.12
C GLU A 213 -38.17 -7.05 27.36
N SER A 214 -39.04 -8.06 27.25
CA SER A 214 -40.50 -7.90 27.39
C SER A 214 -40.97 -7.80 28.85
N ARG A 215 -40.12 -8.20 29.81
CA ARG A 215 -40.44 -8.23 31.25
C ARG A 215 -40.51 -6.85 31.90
N ILE A 216 -39.88 -5.86 31.29
CA ILE A 216 -39.81 -4.50 31.78
C ILE A 216 -40.39 -3.57 30.73
N GLN A 217 -41.42 -2.82 31.10
CA GLN A 217 -42.01 -1.80 30.25
C GLN A 217 -41.48 -0.42 30.66
N THR A 218 -41.05 0.36 29.66
CA THR A 218 -40.71 1.77 29.86
C THR A 218 -41.95 2.62 29.65
N GLU A 219 -42.39 3.33 30.68
CA GLU A 219 -43.57 4.20 30.68
C GLU A 219 -43.16 5.63 31.04
N SER A 220 -43.93 6.63 30.59
CA SER A 220 -43.76 8.03 31.03
C SER A 220 -44.84 8.35 32.06
N HIS A 221 -44.44 8.69 33.27
CA HIS A 221 -45.34 9.04 34.37
C HIS A 221 -45.08 10.46 34.85
N ARG A 222 -46.16 11.18 35.17
CA ARG A 222 -46.06 12.53 35.71
C ARG A 222 -45.90 12.49 37.22
N VAL A 223 -44.67 12.63 37.70
CA VAL A 223 -44.32 12.60 39.12
C VAL A 223 -44.03 14.03 39.59
N ALA A 224 -44.74 14.49 40.62
CA ALA A 224 -44.60 15.85 41.16
C ALA A 224 -44.76 16.99 40.13
N GLY A 225 -45.50 16.74 39.03
CA GLY A 225 -45.78 17.73 37.98
C GLY A 225 -44.84 17.67 36.77
N GLU A 226 -43.76 16.89 36.82
CA GLU A 226 -42.81 16.65 35.72
C GLU A 226 -43.00 15.25 35.11
N ASP A 227 -42.84 15.15 33.79
CA ASP A 227 -42.89 13.86 33.09
C ASP A 227 -41.56 13.13 33.26
N MET A 228 -41.59 11.96 33.89
CA MET A 228 -40.42 11.13 34.17
C MET A 228 -40.58 9.75 33.53
N LEU A 229 -39.49 9.25 32.94
CA LEU A 229 -39.45 7.88 32.46
C LEU A 229 -39.28 6.91 33.64
N VAL A 230 -40.15 5.92 33.70
CA VAL A 230 -40.19 4.90 34.73
C VAL A 230 -40.18 3.50 34.10
N TRP A 231 -39.69 2.53 34.86
CA TRP A 231 -39.76 1.12 34.55
C TRP A 231 -40.82 0.43 35.38
N ARG A 232 -41.60 -0.42 34.74
CA ARG A 232 -42.63 -1.26 35.34
C ARG A 232 -42.38 -2.72 35.01
N TRP A 233 -42.46 -3.57 36.02
CA TRP A 233 -42.41 -5.02 35.83
C TRP A 233 -43.76 -5.53 35.31
N THR A 234 -43.75 -6.25 34.19
CA THR A 234 -44.97 -6.72 33.52
C THR A 234 -45.34 -8.17 33.82
N GLN A 235 -44.38 -8.99 34.25
CA GLN A 235 -44.60 -10.42 34.49
C GLN A 235 -45.04 -10.69 35.93
N PRO A 236 -46.24 -11.25 36.16
CA PRO A 236 -46.65 -11.66 37.49
C PRO A 236 -45.77 -12.78 38.05
N SER A 237 -45.45 -12.69 39.34
CA SER A 237 -44.71 -13.69 40.13
C SER A 237 -45.32 -15.10 40.02
N TYR A 238 -46.66 -15.20 40.07
CA TYR A 238 -47.40 -16.47 40.06
C TYR A 238 -47.38 -17.25 38.74
N LEU A 239 -47.02 -16.63 37.61
CA LEU A 239 -46.89 -17.32 36.31
C LEU A 239 -45.53 -18.02 36.15
N SER A 240 -44.57 -17.76 37.03
CA SER A 240 -43.25 -18.41 37.00
C SER A 240 -43.23 -19.77 37.71
N ASP A 241 -44.22 -20.08 38.54
CA ASP A 241 -44.30 -21.33 39.33
C ASP A 241 -45.10 -22.44 38.63
N SER A 242 -45.68 -22.18 37.45
CA SER A 242 -46.52 -23.16 36.73
C SER A 242 -45.77 -24.06 35.73
N GLU A 243 -44.43 -24.02 35.70
CA GLU A 243 -43.60 -24.94 34.91
C GLU A 243 -42.67 -25.76 35.83
N HIS A 244 -43.25 -26.59 36.70
CA HIS A 244 -42.60 -27.72 37.36
C HIS A 244 -43.44 -28.98 37.20
#